data_AF-F7RVW6-F1
#
_entry.id   AF-F7RVW6-F1
#
_cell.length_a   1.000
_cell.length_b   1.000
_cell.length_c   1.000
_cell.angle_alpha   90.00
_cell.angle_beta   90.00
_cell.angle_gamma   90.00
#
_symmetry.space_group_name_H-M   'P 1'
#
loop_
_entity.id
_entity.type
_entity.pdbx_description
1 polymer ?
#
loop_
_entity_poly.entity_id
_entity_poly.type
_entity_poly.pdbx_seq_one_letter_code
_entity_poly.pdbx_strand_id
1 'polypeptide(L)'
;MKYPLSIVTFVAALLLTGCFDTSDKNLPPTARDSLFTITVDTTLNESLDAHDPDGDSLTFRLEQEASIGEVTVNMDGTFSYTPPAEYVGEANFTYSVTDGEFSAEGIITIVVEAERVNASFYVREAFSQSASAEPLRLNGRIINDDVTDTAAFADLVADGGNE
;
A
#
# COMPACT_ATOMS: atom_id res chain seq x y z
N MET A 1 -60.78 42.33 53.87
CA MET A 1 -59.55 42.53 53.09
C MET A 1 -59.09 41.16 52.61
N LYS A 2 -59.03 40.97 51.29
CA LYS A 2 -58.77 39.72 50.58
C LYS A 2 -57.28 39.37 50.64
N TYR A 3 -56.93 38.14 50.97
CA TYR A 3 -55.61 37.57 50.68
C TYR A 3 -55.57 37.18 49.19
N PRO A 4 -54.64 37.65 48.36
CA PRO A 4 -54.49 37.12 47.01
C PRO A 4 -53.67 35.82 47.03
N LEU A 5 -54.17 34.82 46.29
CA LEU A 5 -53.44 33.64 45.84
C LEU A 5 -52.15 34.08 45.13
N SER A 6 -51.00 33.51 45.51
CA SER A 6 -49.83 33.45 44.64
C SER A 6 -49.46 32.00 44.37
N ILE A 7 -49.32 31.73 43.09
CA ILE A 7 -49.14 30.44 42.46
C ILE A 7 -47.65 30.27 42.18
N VAL A 8 -47.13 29.06 42.42
CA VAL A 8 -45.95 28.43 41.77
C VAL A 8 -44.58 28.99 42.23
N THR A 9 -43.67 28.17 42.76
CA THR A 9 -42.84 27.22 41.98
C THR A 9 -42.36 26.05 42.83
N PHE A 10 -42.51 24.83 42.30
CA PHE A 10 -41.84 23.62 42.78
C PHE A 10 -40.31 23.82 42.69
N VAL A 11 -39.63 23.88 43.82
CA VAL A 11 -38.17 23.70 43.83
C VAL A 11 -37.90 22.21 43.93
N ALA A 12 -37.95 21.51 42.79
CA ALA A 12 -37.32 20.21 42.65
C ALA A 12 -35.87 20.45 42.21
N ALA A 13 -35.00 20.69 43.19
CA ALA A 13 -33.56 20.54 43.00
C ALA A 13 -33.10 19.42 43.91
N LEU A 14 -33.45 18.18 43.53
CA LEU A 14 -32.65 17.04 43.93
C LEU A 14 -31.31 17.26 43.24
N LEU A 15 -30.29 17.71 43.98
CA LEU A 15 -28.90 17.63 43.55
C LEU A 15 -28.55 16.15 43.49
N LEU A 16 -29.08 15.45 42.48
CA LEU A 16 -28.56 14.19 42.07
C LEU A 16 -27.28 14.54 41.32
N THR A 17 -26.21 14.75 42.09
CA THR A 17 -24.84 14.54 41.59
C THR A 17 -24.67 13.03 41.41
N GLY A 18 -25.53 12.44 40.59
CA GLY A 18 -25.24 11.20 39.91
C GLY A 18 -24.18 11.59 38.91
N CYS A 19 -22.93 11.40 39.31
CA CYS A 19 -21.89 11.07 38.36
C CYS A 19 -22.50 9.98 37.47
N PHE A 20 -22.82 10.30 36.22
CA PHE A 20 -23.06 9.27 35.22
C PHE A 20 -21.72 8.55 35.12
N ASP A 21 -21.58 7.47 35.87
CA ASP A 21 -20.41 6.64 35.79
C ASP A 21 -20.51 5.87 34.47
N THR A 22 -19.79 6.34 33.48
CA THR A 22 -19.64 5.64 32.21
C THR A 22 -18.59 4.53 32.31
N SER A 23 -18.00 4.27 33.49
CA SER A 23 -16.94 3.27 33.68
C SER A 23 -17.38 1.83 33.43
N ASP A 24 -18.67 1.55 33.43
CA ASP A 24 -19.19 0.17 33.41
C ASP A 24 -19.75 -0.25 32.04
N LYS A 25 -19.58 0.57 30.99
CA LYS A 25 -20.04 0.21 29.65
C LYS A 25 -18.85 0.00 28.71
N ASN A 26 -18.71 -1.24 28.24
CA ASN A 26 -17.80 -1.58 27.15
C ASN A 26 -18.15 -0.82 25.85
N LEU A 27 -17.14 -0.26 25.21
CA LEU A 27 -17.21 0.47 23.94
C LEU A 27 -16.73 -0.45 22.81
N PRO A 28 -17.34 -0.37 21.62
CA PRO A 28 -16.95 -1.25 20.52
C PRO A 28 -15.50 -0.98 20.06
N PRO A 29 -14.80 -2.01 19.58
CA PRO A 29 -13.49 -1.83 19.00
C PRO A 29 -13.58 -1.08 17.67
N THR A 30 -12.43 -0.61 17.19
CA THR A 30 -12.26 -0.01 15.87
C THR A 30 -11.25 -0.80 15.06
N ALA A 31 -11.56 -1.06 13.80
CA ALA A 31 -10.64 -1.64 12.82
C ALA A 31 -10.24 -0.58 11.80
N ARG A 32 -9.02 -0.67 11.27
CA ARG A 32 -8.50 0.29 10.30
C ARG A 32 -8.20 -0.38 8.97
N ASP A 33 -8.59 0.31 7.90
CA ASP A 33 -8.16 -0.05 6.56
C ASP A 33 -6.66 0.19 6.42
N SER A 34 -5.99 -0.65 5.65
CA SER A 34 -4.55 -0.52 5.38
C SER A 34 -4.22 -0.84 3.93
N LEU A 35 -3.14 -0.22 3.44
CA LEU A 35 -2.60 -0.44 2.10
C LEU A 35 -1.16 -0.93 2.22
N PHE A 36 -0.85 -2.02 1.53
CA PHE A 36 0.50 -2.55 1.41
C PHE A 36 0.94 -2.61 -0.05
N THR A 37 2.23 -2.45 -0.28
CA THR A 37 2.86 -2.62 -1.59
C THR A 37 3.95 -3.66 -1.49
N ILE A 38 3.87 -4.69 -2.32
CA ILE A 38 4.88 -5.76 -2.42
C ILE A 38 5.34 -5.91 -3.86
N THR A 39 6.48 -6.54 -4.06
CA THR A 39 6.92 -6.96 -5.38
C THR A 39 6.27 -8.31 -5.74
N VAL A 40 6.04 -8.54 -7.03
CA VAL A 40 5.59 -9.83 -7.57
C VAL A 40 6.41 -10.99 -7.02
N ASP A 41 5.76 -12.15 -6.88
CA ASP A 41 6.32 -13.38 -6.32
C ASP A 41 6.87 -13.26 -4.88
N THR A 42 6.41 -12.25 -4.13
CA THR A 42 6.72 -12.07 -2.70
C THR A 42 5.50 -12.36 -1.84
N THR A 43 5.69 -13.06 -0.72
CA THR A 43 4.67 -13.21 0.33
C THR A 43 4.72 -12.02 1.29
N LEU A 44 3.57 -11.40 1.55
CA LEU A 44 3.42 -10.37 2.57
C LEU A 44 3.13 -11.02 3.93
N ASN A 45 3.81 -10.58 4.98
CA ASN A 45 3.54 -10.99 6.37
C ASN A 45 3.51 -9.74 7.24
N GLU A 46 2.33 -9.38 7.75
CA GLU A 46 2.10 -8.12 8.46
C GLU A 46 1.08 -8.31 9.59
N SER A 47 0.73 -7.22 10.28
CA SER A 47 -0.31 -7.21 11.32
C SER A 47 -1.44 -6.24 10.96
N LEU A 48 -2.65 -6.59 11.40
CA LEU A 48 -3.85 -5.78 11.26
C LEU A 48 -3.86 -4.69 12.35
N ASP A 49 -4.38 -3.50 12.01
CA ASP A 49 -4.45 -2.36 12.93
C ASP A 49 -5.87 -2.21 13.47
N ALA A 50 -6.02 -2.43 14.78
CA ALA A 50 -7.26 -2.24 15.50
C ALA A 50 -6.99 -1.69 16.91
N HIS A 51 -7.99 -1.01 17.45
CA HIS A 51 -7.91 -0.39 18.77
C HIS A 51 -9.24 -0.53 19.52
N ASP A 52 -9.13 -0.90 20.78
CA ASP A 52 -10.25 -0.92 21.72
C ASP A 52 -10.15 0.23 22.72
N PRO A 53 -11.17 1.10 22.87
CA PRO A 53 -11.14 2.23 23.79
C PRO A 53 -10.98 1.86 25.27
N ASP A 54 -11.48 0.70 25.68
CA ASP A 54 -11.45 0.22 27.07
C ASP A 54 -10.19 -0.61 27.37
N GLY A 55 -9.48 -1.00 26.31
CA GLY A 55 -8.25 -1.79 26.39
C GLY A 55 -8.51 -3.29 26.49
N ASP A 56 -9.70 -3.73 26.08
CA ASP A 56 -10.06 -5.14 26.05
C ASP A 56 -9.23 -5.93 25.03
N SER A 57 -9.12 -7.23 25.27
CA SER A 57 -8.33 -8.12 24.41
C SER A 57 -9.02 -8.32 23.07
N LEU A 58 -8.29 -8.07 21.98
CA LEU A 58 -8.82 -8.18 20.63
C LEU A 58 -8.52 -9.55 20.00
N THR A 59 -9.52 -10.12 19.35
CA THR A 59 -9.40 -11.35 18.54
C THR A 59 -9.77 -11.06 17.09
N PHE A 60 -8.94 -11.52 16.16
CA PHE A 60 -9.09 -11.28 14.73
C PHE A 60 -9.55 -12.52 13.97
N ARG A 61 -10.24 -12.31 12.86
CA ARG A 61 -10.58 -13.37 11.91
C ARG A 61 -10.66 -12.82 10.48
N LEU A 62 -10.48 -13.73 9.52
CA LEU A 62 -10.79 -13.46 8.12
C LEU A 62 -12.32 -13.49 7.95
N GLU A 63 -12.87 -12.42 7.37
CA GLU A 63 -14.32 -12.31 7.12
C GLU A 63 -14.64 -12.55 5.64
N GLN A 64 -13.81 -11.98 4.75
CA GLN A 64 -13.88 -12.20 3.31
C GLN A 64 -12.50 -12.54 2.77
N GLU A 65 -12.42 -13.66 2.04
CA GLU A 65 -11.22 -14.07 1.31
C GLU A 65 -10.68 -12.98 0.38
N ALA A 66 -9.40 -13.07 0.06
CA ALA A 66 -8.79 -12.17 -0.91
C ALA A 66 -9.46 -12.29 -2.28
N SER A 67 -9.70 -11.15 -2.93
CA SER A 67 -10.24 -11.10 -4.30
C SER A 67 -9.35 -11.85 -5.30
N ILE A 68 -8.04 -11.86 -5.06
CA ILE A 68 -7.02 -12.63 -5.78
C ILE A 68 -5.91 -13.06 -4.80
N GLY A 69 -5.52 -14.34 -4.84
CA GLY A 69 -4.46 -14.91 -4.00
C GLY A 69 -5.01 -15.64 -2.78
N GLU A 70 -4.11 -16.08 -1.90
CA GLU A 70 -4.45 -16.78 -0.67
C GLU A 70 -4.08 -15.90 0.54
N VAL A 71 -4.99 -15.84 1.52
CA VAL A 71 -4.78 -15.09 2.76
C VAL A 71 -5.01 -16.00 3.96
N THR A 72 -4.24 -15.81 5.02
CA THR A 72 -4.47 -16.42 6.32
C THR A 72 -4.39 -15.33 7.38
N VAL A 73 -5.44 -15.17 8.17
CA VAL A 73 -5.49 -14.26 9.33
C VAL A 73 -5.47 -15.09 10.60
N ASN A 74 -4.53 -14.80 11.48
CA ASN A 74 -4.42 -15.43 12.79
C ASN A 74 -5.21 -14.62 13.84
N MET A 75 -5.60 -15.29 14.92
CA MET A 75 -6.38 -14.66 16.00
C MET A 75 -5.65 -13.52 16.72
N ASP A 76 -4.32 -13.47 16.64
CA ASP A 76 -3.47 -12.41 17.23
C ASP A 76 -3.36 -11.15 16.35
N GLY A 77 -4.02 -11.14 15.19
CA GLY A 77 -4.00 -10.03 14.25
C GLY A 77 -2.85 -10.08 13.25
N THR A 78 -1.97 -11.08 13.30
CA THR A 78 -1.01 -11.31 12.22
C THR A 78 -1.69 -11.93 11.01
N PHE A 79 -1.21 -11.62 9.81
CA PHE A 79 -1.70 -12.24 8.58
C PHE A 79 -0.59 -12.47 7.56
N SER A 80 -0.82 -13.45 6.68
CA SER A 80 0.01 -13.70 5.51
C SER A 80 -0.81 -13.63 4.23
N TYR A 81 -0.26 -13.04 3.18
CA TYR A 81 -0.85 -13.01 1.84
C TYR A 81 0.14 -13.49 0.80
N THR A 82 -0.30 -14.42 -0.07
CA THR A 82 0.48 -14.92 -1.20
C THR A 82 -0.30 -14.69 -2.50
N PRO A 83 0.19 -13.82 -3.41
CA PRO A 83 -0.42 -13.67 -4.72
C PRO A 83 -0.16 -14.90 -5.61
N PRO A 84 -0.96 -15.13 -6.66
CA PRO A 84 -0.61 -16.08 -7.71
C PRO A 84 0.74 -15.72 -8.34
N ALA A 85 1.47 -16.72 -8.85
CA ALA A 85 2.75 -16.49 -9.52
C ALA A 85 2.60 -15.49 -10.68
N GLU A 86 3.59 -14.60 -10.81
CA GLU A 86 3.68 -13.54 -11.83
C GLU A 86 2.52 -12.52 -11.81
N TYR A 87 1.66 -12.52 -10.78
CA TYR A 87 0.55 -11.58 -10.67
C TYR A 87 1.04 -10.16 -10.37
N VAL A 88 0.56 -9.20 -11.15
CA VAL A 88 0.75 -7.76 -10.94
C VAL A 88 -0.62 -7.09 -10.95
N GLY A 89 -0.95 -6.37 -9.89
CA GLY A 89 -2.27 -5.76 -9.73
C GLY A 89 -2.65 -5.56 -8.28
N GLU A 90 -3.94 -5.26 -8.06
CA GLU A 90 -4.52 -5.01 -6.75
C GLU A 90 -5.38 -6.20 -6.28
N ALA A 91 -5.18 -6.61 -5.03
CA ALA A 91 -6.03 -7.54 -4.31
C ALA A 91 -6.57 -6.87 -3.03
N ASN A 92 -7.71 -7.34 -2.54
CA ASN A 92 -8.25 -6.91 -1.25
C ASN A 92 -8.93 -8.06 -0.51
N PHE A 93 -8.91 -8.00 0.82
CA PHE A 93 -9.65 -8.90 1.70
C PHE A 93 -10.23 -8.11 2.88
N THR A 94 -11.26 -8.66 3.51
CA THR A 94 -11.91 -8.04 4.68
C THR A 94 -11.64 -8.88 5.92
N TYR A 95 -11.25 -8.23 7.01
CA TYR A 95 -11.08 -8.86 8.31
C TYR A 95 -12.07 -8.27 9.31
N SER A 96 -12.34 -9.01 10.37
CA SER A 96 -13.07 -8.51 11.52
C SER A 96 -12.27 -8.69 12.81
N VAL A 97 -12.52 -7.77 13.74
CA VAL A 97 -11.92 -7.74 15.08
C VAL A 97 -13.04 -7.68 16.11
N THR A 98 -12.88 -8.38 17.23
CA THR A 98 -13.85 -8.38 18.34
C THR A 98 -13.15 -8.30 19.69
N ASP A 99 -13.77 -7.59 20.63
CA ASP A 99 -13.44 -7.51 22.06
C ASP A 99 -14.18 -8.59 22.89
N GLY A 100 -15.03 -9.41 22.25
CA GLY A 100 -15.88 -10.42 22.88
C GLY A 100 -17.36 -10.02 23.03
N GLU A 101 -17.71 -8.73 22.90
CA GLU A 101 -19.09 -8.23 22.96
C GLU A 101 -19.52 -7.55 21.66
N PHE A 102 -18.63 -6.76 21.07
CA PHE A 102 -18.80 -6.02 19.84
C PHE A 102 -17.78 -6.44 18.78
N SER A 103 -18.00 -6.00 17.54
CA SER A 103 -17.08 -6.27 16.44
C SER A 103 -17.02 -5.11 15.46
N ALA A 104 -15.86 -4.94 14.83
CA ALA A 104 -15.63 -4.03 13.72
C ALA A 104 -14.95 -4.74 12.55
N GLU A 105 -15.05 -4.16 11.37
CA GLU A 105 -14.45 -4.67 10.14
C GLU A 105 -13.49 -3.65 9.54
N GLY A 106 -12.44 -4.15 8.88
CA GLY A 106 -11.50 -3.35 8.11
C GLY A 106 -11.13 -4.04 6.80
N ILE A 107 -10.66 -3.25 5.84
CA ILE A 107 -10.27 -3.70 4.51
C ILE A 107 -8.76 -3.57 4.36
N ILE A 108 -8.12 -4.65 3.90
CA ILE A 108 -6.72 -4.62 3.49
C ILE A 108 -6.65 -4.58 1.97
N THR A 109 -5.99 -3.57 1.44
CA THR A 109 -5.65 -3.44 0.02
C THR A 109 -4.17 -3.75 -0.19
N ILE A 110 -3.87 -4.59 -1.16
CA ILE A 110 -2.50 -5.01 -1.49
C ILE A 110 -2.24 -4.71 -2.95
N VAL A 111 -1.20 -3.93 -3.21
CA VAL A 111 -0.69 -3.63 -4.55
C VAL A 111 0.55 -4.48 -4.80
N VAL A 112 0.49 -5.35 -5.80
CA VAL A 112 1.61 -6.17 -6.25
C VAL A 112 2.25 -5.51 -7.47
N GLU A 113 3.49 -5.05 -7.32
CA GLU A 113 4.26 -4.35 -8.35
C GLU A 113 5.26 -5.27 -9.05
N ALA A 114 5.56 -5.00 -10.32
CA ALA A 114 6.59 -5.74 -11.05
C ALA A 114 7.99 -5.50 -10.47
N GLU A 115 8.89 -6.48 -10.63
CA GLU A 115 10.29 -6.30 -10.29
C GLU A 115 10.90 -5.13 -11.07
N ARG A 116 11.66 -4.28 -10.37
CA ARG A 116 12.43 -3.23 -11.02
C ARG A 116 13.66 -3.85 -11.69
N VAL A 117 13.62 -4.03 -13.00
CA VAL A 117 14.84 -4.37 -13.76
C VAL A 117 15.85 -3.23 -13.66
N ASN A 118 17.04 -3.51 -13.11
CA ASN A 118 18.14 -2.55 -13.08
C ASN A 118 18.62 -2.26 -14.51
N ALA A 119 18.23 -1.11 -15.07
CA ALA A 119 18.75 -0.62 -16.36
C ALA A 119 20.28 -0.45 -16.36
N SER A 120 20.91 -0.40 -15.18
CA SER A 120 22.37 -0.34 -15.02
C SER A 120 23.10 -1.65 -15.33
N PHE A 121 22.39 -2.77 -15.53
CA PHE A 121 23.01 -4.06 -15.87
C PHE A 121 23.38 -4.17 -17.36
N TYR A 122 22.68 -3.46 -18.26
CA TYR A 122 22.92 -3.52 -19.70
C TYR A 122 24.11 -2.67 -20.20
N VAL A 123 24.61 -1.74 -19.37
CA VAL A 123 25.67 -0.79 -19.79
C VAL A 123 27.09 -1.32 -19.57
N ARG A 124 27.29 -2.48 -18.94
CA ARG A 124 28.63 -3.05 -18.71
C ARG A 124 29.07 -4.05 -19.78
N GLU A 125 28.13 -4.76 -20.38
CA GLU A 125 28.42 -5.70 -21.47
C GLU A 125 28.68 -4.96 -22.81
N ALA A 126 27.99 -3.83 -23.04
CA ALA A 126 28.19 -3.01 -24.23
C ALA A 126 29.60 -2.38 -24.30
N PHE A 127 30.24 -2.10 -23.16
CA PHE A 127 31.62 -1.57 -23.12
C PHE A 127 32.69 -2.66 -23.01
N SER A 128 32.33 -3.88 -22.61
CA SER A 128 33.30 -4.98 -22.52
C SER A 128 33.61 -5.61 -23.88
N GLN A 129 32.79 -5.36 -24.91
CA GLN A 129 33.08 -5.75 -26.29
C GLN A 129 33.89 -4.70 -27.08
N SER A 130 34.11 -3.49 -26.53
CA SER A 130 34.96 -2.45 -27.14
C SER A 130 36.47 -2.70 -26.93
N ALA A 131 36.85 -3.69 -26.10
CA ALA A 131 38.24 -4.03 -25.82
C ALA A 131 38.87 -5.05 -26.80
N SER A 132 38.22 -5.42 -27.89
CA SER A 132 38.90 -6.05 -29.03
C SER A 132 39.17 -4.97 -30.06
N ALA A 133 40.41 -4.50 -30.12
CA ALA A 133 40.92 -3.47 -31.02
C ALA A 133 40.94 -3.91 -32.51
N GLU A 134 39.79 -4.35 -33.02
CA GLU A 134 39.54 -4.60 -34.44
C GLU A 134 38.59 -3.49 -34.91
N PRO A 135 39.00 -2.60 -35.83
CA PRO A 135 38.10 -1.54 -36.29
C PRO A 135 36.88 -2.15 -36.99
N LEU A 136 35.68 -1.79 -36.52
CA LEU A 136 34.43 -2.18 -37.16
C LEU A 136 34.36 -1.56 -38.56
N ARG A 137 34.22 -2.41 -39.57
CA ARG A 137 34.05 -2.00 -40.97
C ARG A 137 32.58 -2.03 -41.34
N LEU A 138 32.02 -0.87 -41.71
CA LEU A 138 30.77 -0.80 -42.46
C LEU A 138 31.12 -0.48 -43.92
N ASN A 139 30.84 -1.42 -44.84
CA ASN A 139 31.11 -1.29 -46.28
C ASN A 139 32.55 -0.84 -46.64
N GLY A 140 33.55 -1.28 -45.86
CA GLY A 140 34.96 -0.99 -46.11
C GLY A 140 35.47 0.36 -45.60
N ARG A 141 34.62 1.21 -44.98
CA ARG A 141 35.05 2.45 -44.31
C ARG A 141 35.33 2.20 -42.84
N ILE A 142 36.51 2.62 -42.37
CA ILE A 142 36.83 2.69 -40.94
C ILE A 142 35.98 3.82 -40.35
N ILE A 143 35.05 3.48 -39.46
CA ILE A 143 34.47 4.46 -38.54
C ILE A 143 35.32 4.39 -37.27
N ASN A 144 36.17 5.39 -37.06
CA ASN A 144 36.84 5.52 -35.77
C ASN A 144 35.75 5.91 -34.76
N ASP A 145 35.66 5.14 -33.69
CA ASP A 145 34.76 5.25 -32.54
C ASP A 145 34.97 6.54 -31.71
N ASP A 146 35.47 7.60 -32.34
CA ASP A 146 35.60 8.89 -31.70
C ASP A 146 34.31 9.68 -31.94
N VAL A 147 33.36 9.52 -31.02
CA VAL A 147 32.11 10.28 -30.93
C VAL A 147 32.31 11.80 -30.80
N THR A 148 33.54 12.31 -30.87
CA THR A 148 33.82 13.75 -30.90
C THR A 148 34.25 14.31 -32.27
N ASP A 149 34.39 13.50 -33.32
CA ASP A 149 34.70 14.01 -34.65
C ASP A 149 33.48 14.70 -35.31
N THR A 150 33.34 15.98 -35.01
CA THR A 150 32.26 16.84 -35.51
C THR A 150 32.39 17.12 -37.02
N ALA A 151 33.51 16.76 -37.67
CA ALA A 151 33.72 16.99 -39.09
C ALA A 151 32.98 15.98 -40.00
N ALA A 152 32.51 14.85 -39.45
CA ALA A 152 31.85 13.80 -40.24
C ALA A 152 30.37 14.06 -40.57
N PHE A 153 29.73 15.05 -39.94
CA PHE A 153 28.30 15.36 -40.17
C PHE A 153 28.04 16.34 -41.33
N ALA A 154 29.07 16.96 -41.90
CA ALA A 154 28.91 17.99 -42.92
C ALA A 154 28.82 17.45 -44.36
N ASP A 155 29.11 16.16 -44.59
CA ASP A 155 29.18 15.59 -45.95
C ASP A 155 27.89 14.87 -46.39
N LEU A 156 26.85 14.84 -45.54
CA LEU A 156 25.60 14.10 -45.81
C LEU A 156 24.47 14.96 -46.44
N VAL A 157 24.77 16.13 -47.01
CA VAL A 157 23.76 17.01 -47.66
C VAL A 157 24.15 17.45 -49.08
N ALA A 158 25.15 16.82 -49.72
CA ALA A 158 25.62 17.28 -51.04
C ALA A 158 25.98 16.16 -52.02
N ASP A 159 25.10 15.18 -52.26
CA ASP A 159 25.10 14.47 -53.57
C ASP A 159 23.77 13.75 -53.84
N GLY A 160 22.70 14.52 -54.01
CA GLY A 160 21.48 14.04 -54.66
C GLY A 160 21.56 14.28 -56.16
N GLY A 161 22.45 13.56 -56.87
CA GLY A 161 22.68 13.72 -58.30
C GLY A 161 22.83 12.39 -59.05
N ASN A 162 21.69 11.83 -59.48
CA ASN A 162 21.50 11.03 -60.71
C ASN A 162 22.59 10.05 -61.17
N GLU A 163 22.29 8.74 -61.04
CA GLU A 163 22.20 7.76 -62.13
C GLU A 163 21.38 6.52 -61.70
#